data_AF-A0A9W7S420-F1
#
_entry.id   AF-A0A9W7S420-F1
#
_cell.length_a   1.000
_cell.length_b   1.000
_cell.length_c   1.000
_cell.angle_alpha   90.00
_cell.angle_beta   90.00
_cell.angle_gamma   90.00
#
_symmetry.space_group_name_H-M   'P 1'
#
loop_
_entity.id
_entity.type
_entity.pdbx_description
1 polymer ?
#
loop_
_entity_poly.entity_id
_entity_poly.type
_entity_poly.pdbx_seq_one_letter_code
_entity_poly.pdbx_strand_id
1 'polypeptide(L)'
;MKVMDIILQLIGAYGVGLFAILTIEGPRKVLFWTPLINIAGWGSYLISIHLGGFSEIMATYFGSLVIALISQMYARIFREPVTVFFIPAFFLFVPGGGMYRTALAFIQGDTAQGFTELGGTLFTALAIALAVYTSDTFVQIINKQKFPKFIRKNYRVIPKVAKKTEKKIEKKLK
;
A
#
# COMPACT_ATOMS: atom_id res chain seq x y z
N MET A 1 24.07 -8.24 11.72
CA MET A 1 22.98 -9.22 11.90
C MET A 1 23.36 -10.51 11.19
N LYS A 2 23.14 -11.68 11.80
CA LYS A 2 23.52 -12.95 11.16
C LYS A 2 22.46 -13.31 10.11
N VAL A 3 22.87 -14.03 9.07
CA VAL A 3 21.94 -14.52 8.01
C VAL A 3 20.79 -15.33 8.62
N MET A 4 21.06 -16.09 9.68
CA MET A 4 20.05 -16.83 10.43
C MET A 4 18.94 -15.93 10.98
N ASP A 5 19.27 -14.74 11.50
CA ASP A 5 18.30 -13.82 12.08
C ASP A 5 17.35 -13.27 11.00
N ILE A 6 17.86 -13.01 9.79
CA ILE A 6 17.04 -12.58 8.64
C ILE A 6 16.03 -13.66 8.29
N ILE A 7 16.48 -14.91 8.17
CA ILE A 7 15.62 -16.04 7.81
C ILE A 7 14.53 -16.23 8.86
N LEU A 8 14.90 -16.20 10.15
CA LEU A 8 13.95 -16.31 11.25
C LEU A 8 12.91 -15.18 11.23
N GLN A 9 13.33 -13.95 10.97
CA GLN A 9 12.42 -12.81 10.86
C GLN A 9 11.47 -12.94 9.67
N LEU A 10 11.91 -13.45 8.52
CA LEU A 10 11.04 -13.67 7.35
C LEU A 10 10.02 -14.79 7.60
N ILE A 11 10.43 -15.87 8.27
CA ILE A 11 9.52 -16.94 8.71
C ILE A 11 8.50 -16.38 9.70
N GLY A 12 8.95 -15.57 10.66
CA GLY A 12 8.07 -14.87 11.61
C GLY A 12 7.07 -13.95 10.90
N ALA A 13 7.53 -13.19 9.90
CA ALA A 13 6.67 -12.32 9.10
C ALA A 13 5.57 -13.09 8.36
N TYR A 14 5.92 -14.25 7.80
CA TYR A 14 4.93 -15.17 7.20
C TYR A 14 3.92 -15.66 8.23
N GLY A 15 4.40 -16.10 9.40
CA GLY A 15 3.55 -16.59 10.50
C GLY A 15 2.55 -15.53 10.98
N VAL A 16 3.02 -14.30 11.21
CA VAL A 16 2.15 -13.16 11.58
C VAL A 16 1.13 -12.89 10.48
N GLY A 17 1.55 -12.89 9.21
CA GLY A 17 0.64 -12.70 8.10
C GLY A 17 -0.44 -13.77 8.01
N LEU A 18 -0.09 -15.03 8.25
CA LEU A 18 -1.02 -16.15 8.26
C LEU A 18 -2.01 -16.05 9.43
N PHE A 19 -1.51 -15.73 10.61
CA PHE A 19 -2.35 -15.51 11.78
C PHE A 19 -3.32 -14.33 11.59
N ALA A 20 -2.83 -13.22 11.04
CA ALA A 20 -3.65 -12.03 10.84
C ALA A 20 -4.77 -12.25 9.83
N ILE A 21 -4.51 -12.93 8.69
CA ILE A 21 -5.56 -13.23 7.70
C ILE A 21 -6.60 -14.22 8.24
N LEU A 22 -6.19 -15.16 9.10
CA LEU A 22 -7.11 -16.08 9.79
C LEU A 22 -7.99 -15.33 10.80
N THR A 23 -7.42 -14.37 11.54
CA THR A 23 -8.12 -13.57 12.55
C THR A 23 -9.21 -12.69 11.94
N ILE A 24 -8.97 -12.14 10.75
CA ILE A 24 -9.97 -11.34 10.03
C ILE A 24 -10.92 -12.18 9.16
N GLU A 25 -10.89 -13.51 9.31
CA GLU A 25 -11.71 -14.46 8.55
C GLU A 25 -11.66 -14.25 7.03
N GLY A 26 -10.46 -14.01 6.49
CA GLY A 26 -10.27 -13.71 5.08
C GLY A 26 -10.64 -14.85 4.12
N PRO A 27 -10.92 -14.57 2.83
CA PRO A 27 -11.27 -15.59 1.85
C PRO A 27 -10.18 -16.66 1.70
N ARG A 28 -10.56 -17.95 1.72
CA ARG A 28 -9.61 -19.07 1.65
C ARG A 28 -8.67 -19.04 0.44
N LYS A 29 -9.14 -18.50 -0.69
CA LYS A 29 -8.34 -18.37 -1.93
C LYS A 29 -7.14 -17.43 -1.80
N VAL A 30 -7.13 -16.49 -0.87
CA VAL A 30 -6.03 -15.52 -0.66
C VAL A 30 -5.17 -15.84 0.57
N LEU A 31 -5.51 -16.91 1.29
CA LEU A 31 -4.88 -17.28 2.56
C LEU A 31 -3.37 -17.51 2.43
N PHE A 32 -2.95 -18.14 1.34
CA PHE A 32 -1.53 -18.39 1.06
C PHE A 32 -0.81 -17.16 0.50
N TRP A 33 -1.53 -16.30 -0.24
CA TRP A 33 -0.93 -15.17 -0.94
C TRP A 33 -0.68 -13.97 -0.03
N THR A 34 -1.55 -13.75 0.95
CA THR A 34 -1.46 -12.59 1.86
C THR A 34 -0.18 -12.61 2.73
N PRO A 35 0.23 -13.74 3.33
CA PRO A 35 1.48 -13.83 4.08
C PRO A 35 2.74 -13.56 3.26
N LEU A 36 2.73 -13.81 1.94
CA LEU A 36 3.86 -13.49 1.07
C LEU A 36 4.06 -11.97 0.93
N ILE A 37 3.00 -11.18 1.06
CA ILE A 37 3.07 -9.72 1.09
C ILE A 37 3.82 -9.25 2.35
N ASN A 38 3.63 -9.92 3.49
CA ASN A 38 4.38 -9.66 4.71
C ASN A 38 5.87 -9.94 4.54
N ILE A 39 6.23 -11.08 3.94
CA ILE A 39 7.62 -11.38 3.61
C ILE A 39 8.22 -10.29 2.72
N ALA A 40 7.50 -9.85 1.69
CA ALA A 40 7.98 -8.81 0.77
C ALA A 40 8.16 -7.46 1.47
N GLY A 41 7.19 -7.05 2.29
CA GLY A 41 7.25 -5.80 3.07
C GLY A 41 8.39 -5.80 4.08
N TRP A 42 8.44 -6.83 4.94
CA TRP A 42 9.49 -6.96 5.95
C TRP A 42 10.87 -7.16 5.31
N GLY A 43 10.95 -7.94 4.24
CA GLY A 43 12.16 -8.11 3.45
C GLY A 43 12.67 -6.79 2.88
N SER A 44 11.79 -5.96 2.33
CA SER A 44 12.14 -4.61 1.87
C SER A 44 12.66 -3.75 3.01
N TYR A 45 12.03 -3.79 4.18
CA TYR A 45 12.50 -3.07 5.37
C TYR A 45 13.92 -3.50 5.77
N LEU A 46 14.17 -4.82 5.83
CA LEU A 46 15.49 -5.35 6.18
C LEU A 46 16.55 -4.98 5.16
N ILE A 47 16.23 -5.02 3.86
CA ILE A 47 17.12 -4.60 2.80
C ILE A 47 17.44 -3.10 2.94
N SER A 48 16.43 -2.25 3.16
CA SER A 48 16.62 -0.82 3.33
C SER A 48 17.54 -0.48 4.50
N ILE A 49 17.40 -1.16 5.65
CA ILE A 49 18.30 -0.94 6.79
C ILE A 49 19.70 -1.47 6.52
N HIS A 50 19.83 -2.74 6.12
CA HIS A 50 21.12 -3.43 6.15
C HIS A 50 21.97 -3.23 4.89
N LEU A 51 21.34 -3.07 3.73
CA LEU A 51 22.04 -2.84 2.46
C LEU A 51 22.01 -1.35 2.07
N GLY A 52 20.93 -0.64 2.40
CA GLY A 52 20.75 0.77 2.05
C GLY A 52 21.31 1.77 3.07
N GLY A 53 21.55 1.36 4.31
CA GLY A 53 21.99 2.26 5.38
C GLY A 53 20.96 3.34 5.74
N PHE A 54 19.68 3.12 5.42
CA PHE A 54 18.61 4.07 5.70
C PHE A 54 18.20 4.05 7.18
N SER A 55 17.62 5.15 7.65
CA SER A 55 17.00 5.21 8.98
C SER A 55 15.78 4.31 9.07
N GLU A 56 15.40 3.90 10.29
CA GLU A 56 14.23 3.05 10.54
C GLU A 56 12.93 3.64 9.95
N ILE A 57 12.77 4.96 10.01
CA ILE A 57 11.62 5.69 9.46
C ILE A 57 11.56 5.51 7.93
N MET A 58 12.69 5.67 7.24
CA MET A 58 12.76 5.53 5.78
C MET A 58 12.62 4.06 5.36
N ALA A 59 13.21 3.13 6.10
CA ALA A 59 13.01 1.71 5.86
C ALA A 59 11.53 1.31 6.03
N THR A 60 10.85 1.87 7.05
CA THR A 60 9.42 1.66 7.29
C THR A 60 8.58 2.22 6.16
N TYR A 61 8.94 3.39 5.62
CA TYR A 61 8.32 3.95 4.41
C TYR A 61 8.41 2.97 3.24
N PHE A 62 9.60 2.47 2.90
CA PHE A 62 9.79 1.55 1.77
C PHE A 62 9.07 0.21 1.97
N GLY A 63 9.16 -0.38 3.18
CA GLY A 63 8.43 -1.61 3.51
C GLY A 63 6.91 -1.45 3.36
N SER A 64 6.36 -0.36 3.90
CA SER A 64 4.94 -0.03 3.79
C SER A 64 4.51 0.24 2.34
N LEU A 65 5.38 0.88 1.54
CA LEU A 65 5.13 1.17 0.13
C LEU A 65 5.00 -0.13 -0.67
N VAL A 66 5.91 -1.09 -0.44
CA VAL A 66 5.88 -2.41 -1.07
C VAL A 66 4.59 -3.16 -0.70
N ILE A 67 4.20 -3.16 0.59
CA ILE A 67 2.94 -3.78 1.04
C ILE A 67 1.74 -3.16 0.34
N ALA A 68 1.65 -1.82 0.30
CA ALA A 68 0.53 -1.12 -0.31
C ALA A 68 0.42 -1.43 -1.81
N LEU A 69 1.54 -1.38 -2.54
CA LEU A 69 1.57 -1.66 -3.98
C LEU A 69 1.16 -3.11 -4.30
N ILE A 70 1.75 -4.09 -3.61
CA ILE A 70 1.43 -5.50 -3.84
C ILE A 70 -0.03 -5.79 -3.47
N SER A 71 -0.52 -5.24 -2.36
CA SER A 71 -1.92 -5.41 -1.93
C SER A 71 -2.90 -4.88 -2.97
N GLN A 72 -2.63 -3.72 -3.55
CA GLN A 72 -3.45 -3.16 -4.62
C GLN A 72 -3.39 -3.99 -5.90
N MET A 73 -2.23 -4.55 -6.24
CA MET A 73 -2.10 -5.48 -7.38
C MET A 73 -2.93 -6.74 -7.16
N TYR A 74 -2.79 -7.36 -5.98
CA TYR A 74 -3.49 -8.60 -5.63
C TYR A 74 -5.01 -8.41 -5.55
N ALA A 75 -5.48 -7.27 -5.06
CA ALA A 75 -6.90 -6.90 -5.09
C ALA A 75 -7.51 -7.01 -6.49
N ARG A 76 -6.76 -6.61 -7.53
CA ARG A 76 -7.23 -6.68 -8.94
C ARG A 76 -7.15 -8.09 -9.51
N ILE A 77 -6.11 -8.84 -9.14
CA ILE A 77 -5.90 -10.21 -9.61
C ILE A 77 -6.98 -11.13 -9.02
N PHE A 78 -7.19 -11.09 -7.71
CA PHE A 78 -8.10 -11.98 -6.99
C PHE A 78 -9.54 -11.45 -6.90
N ARG A 79 -9.77 -10.21 -7.34
CA ARG A 79 -11.05 -9.48 -7.29
C ARG A 79 -11.62 -9.39 -5.88
N GLU A 80 -10.76 -9.09 -4.92
CA GLU A 80 -11.12 -8.88 -3.52
C GLU A 80 -10.76 -7.45 -3.09
N PRO A 81 -11.44 -6.89 -2.07
CA PRO A 81 -11.08 -5.58 -1.52
C PRO A 81 -9.61 -5.51 -1.11
N VAL A 82 -8.95 -4.37 -1.36
CA VAL A 82 -7.53 -4.16 -1.01
C VAL A 82 -7.27 -4.40 0.47
N THR A 83 -8.26 -4.07 1.32
CA THR A 83 -8.20 -4.22 2.77
C THR A 83 -7.97 -5.67 3.22
N VAL A 84 -8.44 -6.66 2.46
CA VAL A 84 -8.23 -8.10 2.78
C VAL A 84 -6.75 -8.46 2.76
N PHE A 85 -5.98 -7.87 1.86
CA PHE A 85 -4.53 -8.07 1.76
C PHE A 85 -3.76 -7.10 2.64
N PHE A 86 -4.18 -5.84 2.63
CA PHE A 86 -3.46 -4.75 3.26
C PHE A 86 -3.46 -4.87 4.77
N ILE A 87 -4.62 -5.08 5.41
CA ILE A 87 -4.72 -5.10 6.88
C ILE A 87 -3.81 -6.19 7.49
N PRO A 88 -3.86 -7.47 7.07
CA PRO A 88 -2.97 -8.50 7.61
C PRO A 88 -1.49 -8.27 7.31
N ALA A 89 -1.17 -7.70 6.14
CA ALA A 89 0.20 -7.36 5.77
C ALA A 89 0.74 -6.17 6.58
N PHE A 90 -0.13 -5.32 7.10
CA PHE A 90 0.28 -4.13 7.85
C PHE A 90 0.63 -4.40 9.31
N PHE A 91 0.24 -5.56 9.87
CA PHE A 91 0.38 -5.89 11.29
C PHE A 91 1.81 -5.71 11.85
N LEU A 92 2.84 -5.99 11.04
CA LEU A 92 4.25 -5.87 11.45
C LEU A 92 4.74 -4.42 11.53
N PHE A 93 4.12 -3.51 10.77
CA PHE A 93 4.57 -2.12 10.67
C PHE A 93 3.83 -1.18 11.62
N VAL A 94 2.79 -1.64 12.31
CA VAL A 94 2.10 -0.82 13.32
C VAL A 94 3.07 -0.51 14.47
N PRO A 95 3.34 0.76 14.80
CA PRO A 95 4.34 1.15 15.80
C PRO A 95 3.82 0.99 17.23
N GLY A 96 3.22 -0.16 17.55
CA GLY A 96 2.64 -0.46 18.86
C GLY A 96 3.68 -0.47 19.99
N GLY A 97 4.90 -0.96 19.72
CA GLY A 97 6.00 -0.92 20.68
C GLY A 97 6.44 0.51 21.03
N GLY A 98 6.50 1.40 20.04
CA GLY A 98 6.82 2.82 20.25
C GLY A 98 5.73 3.53 21.06
N MET A 99 4.46 3.27 20.75
CA MET A 99 3.33 3.79 21.55
C MET A 99 3.38 3.29 22.99
N TYR A 100 3.67 2.00 23.21
CA TYR A 100 3.79 1.43 24.56
C TYR A 100 4.92 2.10 25.36
N ARG A 101 6.12 2.23 24.77
CA ARG A 101 7.27 2.89 25.44
C ARG A 101 7.00 4.36 25.74
N THR A 102 6.33 5.05 24.82
CA THR A 102 5.89 6.44 25.01
C THR A 102 4.98 6.56 26.23
N ALA A 103 3.92 5.75 26.28
CA ALA A 103 2.98 5.77 27.41
C ALA A 103 3.66 5.39 28.73
N LEU A 104 4.53 4.38 28.70
CA LEU A 104 5.28 3.94 29.86
C LEU A 104 6.18 5.05 30.43
N ALA A 105 6.92 5.75 29.57
CA ALA A 105 7.80 6.85 30.00
C ALA A 105 7.03 7.98 30.68
N PHE A 106 5.86 8.36 30.13
CA PHE A 106 5.01 9.37 30.77
C PHE A 106 4.45 8.91 32.12
N ILE A 107 4.05 7.64 32.25
CA ILE A 107 3.57 7.07 33.52
C ILE A 107 4.69 7.04 34.56
N GLN A 108 5.93 6.79 34.14
CA GLN A 108 7.12 6.76 35.00
C GLN A 108 7.66 8.15 35.35
N GLY A 109 7.08 9.22 34.79
CA GLY A 109 7.51 10.60 35.03
C GLY A 109 8.74 11.06 34.22
N ASP A 110 9.27 10.22 33.33
CA ASP A 110 10.34 10.61 32.41
C ASP A 110 9.75 11.26 31.15
N THR A 111 9.44 12.55 31.28
CA THR A 111 8.85 13.32 30.18
C THR A 111 9.81 13.50 29.01
N ALA A 112 11.13 13.55 29.26
CA ALA A 112 12.11 13.74 28.21
C ALA A 112 12.14 12.52 27.26
N GLN A 113 12.25 11.33 27.83
CA GLN A 113 12.17 10.08 27.07
C GLN A 113 10.80 9.92 26.41
N GLY A 114 9.72 10.29 27.12
CA GLY A 114 8.35 10.25 26.58
C GLY A 114 8.21 11.04 25.28
N PHE A 115 8.72 12.27 25.22
CA PHE A 115 8.67 13.07 23.98
C PHE A 115 9.56 12.52 22.86
N THR A 116 10.72 11.94 23.19
CA THR A 116 11.61 11.33 22.18
C THR A 116 10.95 10.12 21.51
N GLU A 117 10.40 9.20 22.30
CA GLU A 117 9.70 8.01 21.78
C GLU A 117 8.41 8.39 21.04
N LEU A 118 7.68 9.40 21.54
CA LEU A 118 6.48 9.93 20.87
C LEU A 118 6.84 10.47 19.49
N GLY A 119 7.89 11.27 19.39
CA GLY A 119 8.38 11.82 18.13
C GLY A 119 8.71 10.71 17.12
N GLY A 120 9.51 9.72 17.54
CA GLY A 120 9.86 8.58 16.67
C GLY A 120 8.64 7.78 16.21
N THR A 121 7.67 7.57 17.09
CA THR A 121 6.42 6.87 16.79
C THR A 121 5.56 7.66 15.79
N LEU A 122 5.43 8.98 15.98
CA LEU A 122 4.70 9.87 15.08
C LEU A 122 5.32 9.92 13.69
N PHE A 123 6.65 10.06 13.59
CA PHE A 123 7.33 10.07 12.28
C PHE A 123 7.23 8.72 11.57
N THR A 124 7.29 7.61 12.31
CA THR A 124 7.05 6.28 11.74
C THR A 124 5.61 6.15 11.21
N ALA A 125 4.61 6.61 11.96
CA ALA A 125 3.22 6.64 11.51
C ALA A 125 3.02 7.57 10.28
N LEU A 126 3.72 8.70 10.24
CA LEU A 126 3.70 9.61 9.09
C LEU A 126 4.32 8.96 7.85
N ALA A 127 5.46 8.29 7.99
CA ALA A 127 6.11 7.54 6.91
C ALA A 127 5.16 6.48 6.33
N ILE A 128 4.47 5.74 7.19
CA ILE A 128 3.42 4.79 6.80
C ILE A 128 2.32 5.48 5.99
N ALA A 129 1.76 6.57 6.51
CA ALA A 129 0.68 7.28 5.84
C ALA A 129 1.09 7.79 4.46
N LEU A 130 2.31 8.34 4.35
CA LEU A 130 2.87 8.80 3.07
C LEU A 130 3.11 7.65 2.09
N ALA A 131 3.55 6.48 2.56
CA ALA A 131 3.74 5.31 1.71
C ALA A 131 2.41 4.84 1.09
N VAL A 132 1.34 4.78 1.88
CA VAL A 132 0.00 4.40 1.39
C VAL A 132 -0.53 5.43 0.41
N TYR A 133 -0.46 6.73 0.75
CA TYR A 133 -0.90 7.81 -0.12
C TYR A 133 -0.14 7.82 -1.47
N THR A 134 1.17 7.59 -1.43
CA THR A 134 2.01 7.52 -2.63
C THR A 134 1.63 6.32 -3.49
N SER A 135 1.40 5.14 -2.87
CA SER A 135 0.94 3.94 -3.56
C SER A 135 -0.40 4.16 -4.26
N ASP A 136 -1.39 4.71 -3.54
CA ASP A 136 -2.71 5.04 -4.10
C ASP A 136 -2.59 6.03 -5.27
N THR A 137 -1.78 7.07 -5.12
CA THR A 137 -1.54 8.07 -6.17
C THR A 137 -0.94 7.42 -7.42
N PHE A 138 0.09 6.58 -7.24
CA PHE A 138 0.75 5.87 -8.33
C PHE A 138 -0.22 4.99 -9.12
N VAL A 139 -1.07 4.25 -8.42
CA VAL A 139 -2.09 3.40 -9.03
C VAL A 139 -3.20 4.20 -9.69
N GLN A 140 -3.61 5.33 -9.12
CA GLN A 140 -4.56 6.23 -9.76
C GLN A 140 -4.01 6.77 -11.08
N ILE A 141 -2.73 7.15 -11.15
CA ILE A 141 -2.09 7.62 -12.38
C ILE A 141 -2.10 6.53 -13.45
N ILE A 142 -1.72 5.30 -13.11
CA ILE A 142 -1.72 4.17 -14.04
C ILE A 142 -3.14 3.88 -14.55
N ASN A 143 -4.15 3.91 -13.67
CA ASN A 143 -5.52 3.59 -14.05
C ASN A 143 -6.25 4.74 -14.77
N LYS A 144 -5.91 6.01 -14.49
CA LYS A 144 -6.50 7.18 -15.17
C LYS A 144 -6.05 7.32 -16.63
N GLN A 145 -5.05 6.57 -17.09
CA GLN A 145 -4.74 6.45 -18.52
C GLN A 145 -5.78 5.61 -19.31
N LYS A 146 -6.70 4.91 -18.64
CA LYS A 146 -7.90 4.37 -19.30
C LYS A 146 -8.96 5.47 -19.33
N PHE A 147 -8.95 6.27 -20.41
CA PHE A 147 -9.96 7.28 -20.73
C PHE A 147 -11.36 6.85 -20.24
N PRO A 148 -12.10 7.71 -19.52
CA PRO A 148 -13.47 7.39 -19.13
C PRO A 148 -14.26 6.94 -20.37
N LYS A 149 -14.91 5.77 -20.31
CA LYS A 149 -15.68 5.18 -21.43
C LYS A 149 -16.67 6.17 -22.06
N PHE A 150 -17.11 7.15 -21.27
CA PHE A 150 -17.97 8.27 -21.69
C PHE A 150 -17.36 9.11 -22.83
N ILE A 151 -16.06 9.44 -22.76
CA ILE A 151 -15.37 10.21 -23.82
C ILE A 151 -15.15 9.35 -25.07
N ARG A 152 -14.92 8.03 -24.91
CA ARG A 152 -14.71 7.10 -26.03
C ARG A 152 -15.96 6.93 -26.91
N LYS A 153 -17.17 7.08 -26.34
CA LYS A 153 -18.43 7.02 -27.11
C LYS A 153 -18.66 8.32 -27.90
N ASN A 154 -18.37 9.48 -27.30
CA ASN A 154 -18.56 10.77 -27.96
C ASN A 154 -17.60 11.03 -29.13
N TYR A 155 -16.34 10.61 -29.05
CA TYR A 155 -15.39 10.75 -30.16
C TYR A 155 -15.78 10.00 -31.45
N ARG A 156 -16.57 8.92 -31.35
CA ARG A 156 -17.10 8.20 -32.52
C ARG A 156 -18.33 8.87 -33.14
N VAL A 157 -19.06 9.66 -32.35
CA VAL A 157 -20.32 10.30 -32.77
C VAL A 157 -20.04 11.62 -33.47
N ILE A 158 -19.10 12.42 -32.98
CA ILE A 158 -18.74 13.74 -33.52
C ILE A 158 -18.42 13.70 -35.04
N PRO A 159 -17.54 12.82 -35.56
CA PRO A 159 -17.24 12.78 -37.00
C PRO A 159 -18.41 12.26 -37.86
N LYS A 160 -19.32 11.46 -37.29
CA LYS A 160 -20.51 10.97 -38.00
C LYS A 160 -21.60 12.02 -38.12
N VAL A 161 -21.79 12.84 -37.07
CA VAL A 161 -22.75 13.95 -37.08
C VAL A 161 -22.27 15.04 -38.03
N ALA A 162 -20.98 15.40 -38.01
CA ALA A 162 -20.40 16.38 -38.93
C ALA A 162 -20.64 16.00 -40.41
N LYS A 163 -20.30 14.77 -40.81
CA LYS A 163 -20.53 14.28 -42.18
C LYS A 163 -22.01 14.19 -42.59
N LYS A 164 -22.91 13.93 -41.64
CA LYS A 164 -24.35 13.89 -41.90
C LYS A 164 -24.93 15.30 -42.09
N THR A 165 -24.41 16.27 -41.36
CA THR A 165 -24.79 17.69 -41.48
C THR A 165 -24.28 18.27 -42.80
N GLU A 166 -23.04 18.02 -43.19
CA GLU A 166 -22.48 18.44 -44.50
C GLU A 166 -23.32 17.90 -45.67
N LYS A 167 -23.61 16.59 -45.70
CA LYS A 167 -24.48 16.00 -46.74
C LYS A 167 -25.89 16.61 -46.78
N LYS A 168 -26.42 17.06 -45.64
CA LYS A 168 -27.75 17.68 -45.57
C LYS A 168 -27.73 19.12 -46.06
N ILE A 169 -26.61 19.82 -45.90
CA ILE A 169 -26.38 21.18 -46.42
C ILE A 169 -26.16 21.15 -47.93
N GLU A 170 -25.32 20.24 -48.45
CA GLU A 170 -25.10 20.08 -49.90
C GLU A 170 -26.39 19.76 -50.66
N LYS A 171 -27.28 18.96 -50.05
CA LYS A 171 -28.57 18.59 -50.66
C LYS A 171 -29.63 19.70 -50.61
N LYS A 172 -29.41 20.77 -49.83
CA LYS A 172 -30.26 21.97 -49.80
C LYS A 172 -29.76 23.08 -50.73
N LEU A 173 -28.50 23.01 -51.16
CA LEU A 173 -27.85 23.98 -52.06
C LEU A 173 -27.91 23.56 -53.54
N LYS A 174 -28.41 22.37 -53.83
CA LYS A 174 -28.81 21.90 -55.16
C LYS A 174 -30.32 21.92 -55.27
#